data_AF-A0AA95L365-F1
#
_entry.id   AF-A0AA95L365-F1
#
_cell.length_a   1.000
_cell.length_b   1.000
_cell.length_c   1.000
_cell.angle_alpha   90.00
_cell.angle_beta   90.00
_cell.angle_gamma   90.00
#
_symmetry.space_group_name_H-M   'P 1'
#
loop_
_entity.id
_entity.type
_entity.pdbx_description
1 polymer ?
#
loop_
_entity_poly.entity_id
_entity_poly.type
_entity_poly.pdbx_seq_one_letter_code
_entity_poly.pdbx_strand_id
1 'polypeptide(L)' 'MENEKDYVAADLSSNLINEIKSLEEKLSQQANKEVVVIAYEKEE' A
#
# COMPACT_ATOMS: atom_id res chain seq x y z
N MET A 1 0.49 26.94 -10.55
CA MET A 1 1.30 25.82 -10.04
C MET A 1 0.29 24.89 -9.42
N GLU A 2 0.06 23.75 -10.08
CA GLU A 2 -0.98 22.80 -9.68
C GLU A 2 -0.77 22.37 -8.24
N ASN A 3 -1.88 22.19 -7.52
CA ASN A 3 -1.91 21.70 -6.15
C ASN A 3 -1.27 20.31 -6.10
N GLU A 4 0.05 20.25 -5.89
CA GLU A 4 0.71 19.07 -5.35
C GLU A 4 0.12 18.88 -3.96
N LYS A 5 -0.97 18.11 -3.91
CA LYS A 5 -1.52 17.61 -2.66
C LYS A 5 -0.44 16.68 -2.14
N ASP A 6 0.33 17.13 -1.16
CA ASP A 6 1.36 16.31 -0.55
C ASP A 6 0.71 15.01 -0.06
N TYR A 7 1.22 13.89 -0.55
CA TYR A 7 0.75 12.56 -0.18
C TYR A 7 1.75 11.98 0.80
N VAL A 8 1.27 11.57 1.96
CA VAL A 8 2.10 10.92 2.99
C VAL A 8 1.76 9.44 3.05
N ALA A 9 2.68 8.63 3.56
CA ALA A 9 2.41 7.21 3.77
C ALA A 9 1.23 7.07 4.73
N ALA A 10 0.20 6.33 4.31
CA ALA A 10 -1.00 6.18 5.12
C ALA A 10 -0.67 5.44 6.43
N ASP A 11 -1.12 5.98 7.56
CA ASP A 11 -1.07 5.25 8.83
C ASP A 11 -2.14 4.13 8.83
N LEU A 12 -1.68 2.88 8.80
CA LEU A 12 -2.55 1.71 8.73
C LEU A 12 -2.51 0.91 10.03
N SER A 13 -3.67 0.45 10.47
CA SER A 13 -3.76 -0.47 11.61
C SER A 13 -2.97 -1.76 11.34
N SER A 14 -2.34 -2.32 12.38
CA SER A 14 -1.53 -3.55 12.27
C SER A 14 -2.29 -4.74 11.68
N ASN A 15 -3.59 -4.86 11.95
CA ASN A 15 -4.42 -5.93 11.39
C ASN A 15 -4.51 -5.82 9.87
N LEU A 16 -4.75 -4.61 9.36
CA LEU A 16 -4.82 -4.35 7.92
C LEU A 16 -3.47 -4.56 7.24
N ILE A 17 -2.36 -4.17 7.88
CA ILE A 17 -1.00 -4.45 7.37
C ILE A 17 -0.78 -5.96 7.18
N ASN A 18 -1.22 -6.79 8.13
CA ASN A 18 -1.08 -8.24 8.03
C ASN A 18 -1.94 -8.85 6.90
N GLU A 19 -3.15 -8.31 6.70
CA GLU A 19 -4.01 -8.71 5.58
C GLU A 19 -3.39 -8.34 4.23
N ILE A 20 -2.83 -7.13 4.10
CA ILE A 20 -2.13 -6.66 2.89
C ILE A 20 -0.94 -7.57 2.58
N LYS A 21 -0.08 -7.89 3.57
CA LYS A 21 1.06 -8.79 3.38
C LYS A 21 0.62 -10.18 2.91
N SER A 22 -0.44 -10.72 3.50
CA SER A 22 -1.00 -12.01 3.09
C SER A 22 -1.54 -11.99 1.66
N LEU A 23 -2.04 -10.83 1.20
CA LEU A 23 -2.48 -10.64 -0.18
C LEU A 23 -1.28 -10.52 -1.14
N GLU A 24 -0.27 -9.71 -0.79
CA GLU A 24 0.97 -9.54 -1.55
C GLU A 24 1.65 -10.89 -1.82
N GLU A 25 1.77 -11.74 -0.80
CA GLU A 25 2.36 -13.07 -0.94
C GLU A 25 1.57 -13.95 -1.93
N LYS A 26 0.24 -14.00 -1.81
CA LYS A 26 -0.61 -14.80 -2.70
C LYS A 26 -0.50 -14.33 -4.14
N LEU A 27 -0.57 -13.02 -4.37
CA LEU A 27 -0.46 -12.44 -5.71
C LEU A 27 0.93 -12.67 -6.28
N SER A 28 1.97 -12.55 -5.46
CA SER A 28 3.34 -12.74 -5.91
C SER A 28 3.58 -14.17 -6.40
N GLN A 29 3.06 -15.16 -5.68
CA GLN A 29 3.11 -16.57 -6.07
C GLN A 29 2.35 -16.84 -7.38
N GLN A 30 1.13 -16.30 -7.52
CA GLN A 30 0.30 -16.52 -8.71
C GLN A 30 0.86 -15.83 -9.96
N ALA A 31 1.39 -14.61 -9.80
CA ALA A 31 1.93 -13.83 -10.90
C ALA A 31 3.36 -14.24 -11.30
N ASN A 32 4.03 -15.06 -10.46
CA ASN A 32 5.46 -15.33 -10.49
C ASN A 32 6.29 -14.04 -10.64
N LYS A 33 5.91 -13.02 -9.85
CA LYS A 33 6.52 -11.69 -9.79
C LYS A 33 6.39 -11.17 -8.37
N GLU A 34 7.23 -10.25 -7.98
CA GLU A 34 7.05 -9.53 -6.71
C GLU A 34 5.90 -8.52 -6.85
N VAL A 35 4.98 -8.52 -5.88
CA VAL A 35 3.86 -7.58 -5.79
C VAL A 35 3.97 -6.83 -4.47
N VAL A 36 3.93 -5.50 -4.57
CA VAL A 36 4.03 -4.59 -3.42
C VAL A 36 2.88 -3.59 -3.49
N VAL A 37 2.21 -3.36 -2.36
CA VAL A 37 1.11 -2.41 -2.20
C VAL A 37 1.63 -1.19 -1.46
N ILE A 38 1.41 -0.01 -2.03
CA ILE A 38 1.79 1.25 -1.40
C ILE A 38 0.53 2.07 -1.15
N ALA A 39 0.26 2.35 0.12
CA ALA A 39 -0.88 3.16 0.55
C ALA A 39 -0.41 4.56 0.93
N TYR A 40 -1.09 5.56 0.37
CA TYR A 40 -0.86 6.96 0.68
C TYR A 40 -2.17 7.62 1.10
N GLU A 41 -2.07 8.60 1.99
CA GLU A 41 -3.16 9.50 2.35
C GLU A 41 -2.81 10.93 1.98
N LYS A 42 -3.84 11.74 1.80
CA LYS A 42 -3.66 13.15 1.48
C LYS A 42 -3.28 13.88 2.76
N GLU A 43 -2.19 14.63 2.76
CA GLU A 43 -1.87 15.57 3.84
C GLU A 43 -2.99 16.64 3.87
N GLU A 44 -3.63 16.79 5.04
CA GLU A 44 -4.74 17.75 5.23
C GLU A 44 -4.25 19.20 5.25
#